data_AF-A0A5S4UA66-F1
#
_entry.id   AF-A0A5S4UA66-F1
#
_cell.length_a   1.000
_cell.length_b   1.000
_cell.length_c   1.000
_cell.angle_alpha   90.00
_cell.angle_beta   90.00
_cell.angle_gamma   90.00
#
_symmetry.space_group_name_H-M   'P 1'
#
loop_
_entity.id
_entity.type
_entity.pdbx_description
1 polymer ?
#
loop_
_entity_poly.entity_id
_entity_poly.type
_entity_poly.pdbx_seq_one_letter_code
_entity_poly.pdbx_strand_id
1 'polypeptide(L)'
;MTTKYYAILTNTGAALLANATALGRQLPITQMALGDGGGTLPTPDPSQTKLANERRRAPLNSLSVDPANTNQIIAEQVIPEDEGGWWIREIGLYDASGNLIAVANCPETYKPQLQEGSGRVQTVRMILIVSSTDAVTLKIDPSVVLATRAYADGKTAEGKAYTDAQTGSAKIEVKAYTDNMLTAHLAAANPHPQYAVSADVAATMKAKLDVAEVVGIPLPWPLAVAPGGWLKCNGQAFDKSLYPKLATAYPSGVLPDLRGEFIRGWDDGRGVDSGRALLSAQRATLLRTAMIDYAGTDLDDSSVLNGLAYAEADGSTKSIYPASAIYAPNGNNLSNTAAADNAVVGTSSFAAFQTGVTPPNWISVRPRSVAFNYIVRAA
;
A
#
# COMPACT_ATOMS: atom_id res chain seq x y z
N MET A 1 49.85 60.11 -32.31
CA MET A 1 48.66 60.72 -32.94
C MET A 1 47.82 61.29 -31.81
N THR A 2 47.60 62.59 -31.76
CA THR A 2 46.70 63.22 -30.78
C THR A 2 45.27 62.79 -31.10
N THR A 3 44.58 62.20 -30.12
CA THR A 3 43.17 61.79 -30.24
C THR A 3 42.33 63.04 -30.49
N LYS A 4 41.60 63.09 -31.61
CA LYS A 4 40.82 64.28 -32.02
C LYS A 4 39.66 64.59 -31.07
N TYR A 5 39.07 63.56 -30.46
CA TYR A 5 37.98 63.67 -29.49
C TYR A 5 38.35 62.92 -28.22
N TYR A 6 38.14 63.54 -27.07
CA TYR A 6 38.52 62.99 -25.78
C TYR A 6 37.73 63.65 -24.64
N ALA A 7 37.67 62.96 -23.52
CA ALA A 7 37.10 63.43 -22.26
C ALA A 7 38.22 63.61 -21.23
N ILE A 8 38.14 64.68 -20.44
CA ILE A 8 39.04 64.92 -19.32
C ILE A 8 38.26 65.26 -18.06
N LEU A 9 38.89 65.02 -16.91
CA LEU A 9 38.46 65.60 -15.64
C LEU A 9 38.89 67.06 -15.59
N THR A 10 38.03 67.91 -15.04
CA THR A 10 38.42 69.27 -14.65
C THR A 10 39.22 69.21 -13.34
N ASN A 11 39.96 70.27 -13.02
CA ASN A 11 40.68 70.40 -11.75
C ASN A 11 39.70 70.28 -10.57
N THR A 12 38.51 70.86 -10.69
CA THR A 12 37.43 70.76 -9.70
C THR A 12 36.92 69.33 -9.59
N GLY A 13 36.65 68.65 -10.70
CA GLY A 13 36.18 67.27 -10.71
C GLY A 13 37.20 66.29 -10.13
N ALA A 14 38.47 66.44 -10.47
CA ALA A 14 39.55 65.64 -9.91
C ALA A 14 39.67 65.83 -8.38
N ALA A 15 39.59 67.07 -7.89
CA ALA A 15 39.62 67.36 -6.46
C ALA A 15 38.42 66.78 -5.71
N LEU A 16 37.21 66.90 -6.28
CA LEU A 16 35.99 66.36 -5.70
C LEU A 16 35.97 64.83 -5.65
N LEU A 17 36.41 64.16 -6.73
CA LEU A 17 36.54 62.70 -6.76
C LEU A 17 37.61 62.18 -5.79
N ALA A 18 38.75 62.87 -5.70
CA ALA A 18 39.80 62.53 -4.74
C ALA A 18 39.30 62.67 -3.29
N ASN A 19 38.57 63.74 -2.98
CA ASN A 19 37.97 63.96 -1.67
C ASN A 19 36.91 62.89 -1.34
N ALA A 20 36.01 62.59 -2.29
CA ALA A 20 35.02 61.54 -2.16
C ALA A 20 35.68 60.19 -1.82
N THR A 21 36.74 59.82 -2.55
CA THR A 21 37.53 58.62 -2.30
C THR A 21 38.16 58.62 -0.91
N ALA A 22 38.78 59.72 -0.49
CA ALA A 22 39.46 59.83 0.81
C ALA A 22 38.50 59.78 2.01
N LEU A 23 37.27 60.29 1.84
CA LEU A 23 36.23 60.28 2.89
C LEU A 23 35.32 59.04 2.84
N GLY A 24 35.52 58.13 1.89
CA GLY A 24 34.63 56.99 1.67
C GLY A 24 33.20 57.40 1.27
N ARG A 25 33.05 58.56 0.62
CA ARG A 25 31.78 59.09 0.11
C ARG A 25 31.71 58.91 -1.41
N GLN A 26 30.50 58.95 -1.94
CA GLN A 26 30.29 58.94 -3.38
C GLN A 26 29.92 60.35 -3.87
N LEU A 27 30.47 60.76 -5.00
CA LEU A 27 30.14 61.99 -5.70
C LEU A 27 28.94 61.73 -6.64
N PRO A 28 27.78 62.35 -6.40
CA PRO A 28 26.64 62.21 -7.29
C PRO A 28 26.83 63.10 -8.52
N ILE A 29 27.20 62.48 -9.65
CA ILE A 29 27.12 63.13 -10.96
C ILE A 29 25.66 63.00 -11.42
N THR A 30 24.95 64.13 -11.52
CA THR A 30 23.49 64.12 -11.67
C THR A 30 23.02 64.63 -13.03
N GLN A 31 23.81 65.49 -13.68
CA GLN A 31 23.41 66.19 -14.89
C GLN A 31 24.50 66.10 -15.96
N MET A 32 24.06 66.08 -17.22
CA MET A 32 24.93 66.29 -18.37
C MET A 32 24.46 67.54 -19.11
N ALA A 33 25.39 68.41 -19.45
CA ALA A 33 25.16 69.57 -20.28
C ALA A 33 25.79 69.38 -21.66
N LEU A 34 25.16 69.95 -22.67
CA LEU A 34 25.55 69.88 -24.07
C LEU A 34 25.63 71.30 -24.60
N GLY A 35 26.66 71.58 -25.40
CA GLY A 35 26.91 72.89 -25.96
C GLY A 35 27.33 72.83 -27.42
N ASP A 36 27.21 73.98 -28.09
CA ASP A 36 27.60 74.16 -29.50
C ASP A 36 29.01 74.75 -29.66
N GLY A 37 29.75 74.92 -28.55
CA GLY A 37 31.11 75.43 -28.54
C GLY A 37 31.26 76.89 -29.00
N GLY A 38 30.15 77.65 -29.11
CA GLY A 38 30.17 79.03 -29.60
C GLY A 38 30.39 79.14 -31.11
N GLY A 39 30.12 78.07 -31.87
CA GLY A 39 30.27 78.06 -33.33
C GLY A 39 31.49 77.26 -33.83
N THR A 40 32.42 76.90 -32.95
CA THR A 40 33.64 76.14 -33.27
C THR A 40 33.77 74.90 -32.38
N LEU A 41 34.62 73.94 -32.77
CA LEU A 41 34.91 72.76 -31.94
C LEU A 41 35.84 73.16 -30.78
N PRO A 42 35.38 73.11 -29.52
CA PRO A 42 36.20 73.52 -28.38
C PRO A 42 37.25 72.45 -28.05
N THR A 43 38.38 72.88 -27.49
CA THR A 43 39.40 72.01 -26.91
C THR A 43 39.14 71.88 -25.41
N PRO A 44 38.88 70.67 -24.88
CA PRO A 44 38.70 70.46 -23.44
C PRO A 44 39.94 70.92 -22.65
N ASP A 45 39.73 71.74 -21.63
CA ASP A 45 40.75 72.29 -20.74
C ASP A 45 40.42 71.95 -19.26
N PRO A 46 41.36 71.36 -18.49
CA PRO A 46 41.15 71.04 -17.08
C PRO A 46 40.73 72.23 -16.20
N SER A 47 41.06 73.46 -16.58
CA SER A 47 40.71 74.67 -15.83
C SER A 47 39.26 75.14 -16.03
N GLN A 48 38.50 74.49 -16.92
CA GLN A 48 37.11 74.86 -17.19
C GLN A 48 36.21 74.67 -15.96
N THR A 49 35.41 75.70 -15.67
CA THR A 49 34.34 75.65 -14.67
C THR A 49 32.94 75.59 -15.30
N LYS A 50 32.85 75.85 -16.61
CA LYS A 50 31.63 75.79 -17.42
C LYS A 50 31.95 75.45 -18.89
N LEU A 51 30.93 75.02 -19.63
CA LEU A 51 31.00 74.86 -21.08
C LEU A 51 31.18 76.21 -21.80
N ALA A 52 31.76 76.20 -22.99
CA ALA A 52 32.02 77.40 -23.78
C ALA A 52 30.72 78.09 -24.22
N ASN A 53 29.73 77.32 -24.66
CA ASN A 53 28.37 77.78 -24.90
C ASN A 53 27.36 76.65 -24.69
N GLU A 54 26.82 76.58 -23.47
CA GLU A 54 25.81 75.60 -23.08
C GLU A 54 24.46 75.87 -23.77
N ARG A 55 23.88 74.82 -24.37
CA ARG A 55 22.56 74.85 -25.04
C ARG A 55 21.50 74.08 -24.28
N ARG A 56 21.89 72.99 -23.61
CA ARG A 56 20.98 72.12 -22.86
C ARG A 56 21.68 71.57 -21.63
N ARG A 57 20.94 71.44 -20.54
CA ARG A 57 21.33 70.70 -19.35
C ARG A 57 20.15 69.91 -18.84
N ALA A 58 20.33 68.61 -18.65
CA ALA A 58 19.30 67.72 -18.15
C ALA A 58 19.89 66.62 -17.25
N PRO A 59 19.06 65.97 -16.42
CA PRO A 59 19.49 64.84 -15.61
C PRO A 59 20.05 63.70 -16.48
N LEU A 60 21.00 62.95 -15.94
CA LEU A 60 21.47 61.71 -16.57
C LEU A 60 20.38 60.64 -16.58
N ASN A 61 20.27 59.92 -17.70
CA ASN A 61 19.41 58.74 -17.85
C ASN A 61 20.11 57.47 -17.35
N SER A 62 21.42 57.35 -17.59
CA SER A 62 22.24 56.25 -17.10
C SER A 62 23.64 56.72 -16.75
N LEU A 63 24.18 56.18 -15.66
CA LEU A 63 25.56 56.33 -15.22
C LEU A 63 26.01 54.98 -14.66
N SER A 64 26.87 54.28 -15.40
CA SER A 64 27.33 52.93 -15.08
C SER A 64 28.84 52.79 -15.28
N VAL A 65 29.43 51.77 -14.66
CA VAL A 65 30.82 51.36 -14.94
C VAL A 65 30.84 50.53 -16.22
N ASP A 66 31.88 50.68 -17.05
CA ASP A 66 32.09 49.83 -18.22
C ASP A 66 32.41 48.39 -17.78
N PRO A 67 31.62 47.37 -18.18
CA PRO A 67 31.89 45.97 -17.86
C PRO A 67 33.25 45.46 -18.36
N ALA A 68 33.78 46.04 -19.43
CA ALA A 68 35.08 45.66 -19.99
C ALA A 68 36.26 46.38 -19.30
N ASN A 69 36.01 47.55 -18.69
CA ASN A 69 37.04 48.39 -18.07
C ASN A 69 36.51 49.04 -16.79
N THR A 70 36.85 48.48 -15.63
CA THR A 70 36.35 48.94 -14.32
C THR A 70 36.78 50.36 -13.93
N ASN A 71 37.69 50.98 -14.67
CA ASN A 71 38.17 52.36 -14.48
C ASN A 71 37.45 53.38 -15.38
N GLN A 72 36.44 52.96 -16.16
CA GLN A 72 35.67 53.84 -17.03
C GLN A 72 34.23 53.95 -16.54
N ILE A 73 33.74 55.19 -16.45
CA ILE A 73 32.33 55.48 -16.27
C ILE A 73 31.71 55.88 -17.61
N ILE A 74 30.51 55.37 -17.86
CA ILE A 74 29.71 55.67 -19.03
C ILE A 74 28.52 56.50 -18.55
N ALA A 75 28.49 57.78 -18.92
CA ALA A 75 27.38 58.68 -18.66
C ALA A 75 26.55 58.82 -19.93
N GLU A 76 25.24 58.60 -19.83
CA GLU A 76 24.30 58.70 -20.95
C GLU A 76 23.16 59.67 -20.64
N GLN A 77 22.84 60.47 -21.65
CA GLN A 77 21.64 61.29 -21.67
C GLN A 77 20.92 61.10 -23.01
N VAL A 78 19.60 60.97 -22.95
CA VAL A 78 18.72 60.95 -24.12
C VAL A 78 18.18 62.36 -24.35
N ILE A 79 18.35 62.87 -25.56
CA ILE A 79 17.74 64.10 -26.03
C ILE A 79 16.43 63.72 -26.74
N PRO A 80 15.26 64.15 -26.24
CA PRO A 80 13.98 63.88 -26.88
C PRO A 80 13.84 64.62 -28.23
N GLU A 81 12.77 64.30 -28.96
CA GLU A 81 12.52 64.82 -30.32
C GLU A 81 12.05 66.29 -30.39
N ASP A 82 11.52 66.80 -29.28
CA ASP A 82 11.04 68.17 -29.10
C ASP A 82 12.15 69.18 -28.75
N GLU A 83 13.35 68.69 -28.41
CA GLU A 83 14.51 69.52 -28.08
C GLU A 83 15.64 69.37 -29.10
N GLY A 84 16.05 70.47 -29.72
CA GLY A 84 17.06 70.48 -30.79
C GLY A 84 17.20 71.84 -31.48
N GLY A 85 17.63 71.82 -32.74
CA GLY A 85 17.87 73.01 -33.56
C GLY A 85 19.30 73.57 -33.44
N TRP A 86 20.23 72.82 -32.84
CA TRP A 86 21.61 73.26 -32.59
C TRP A 86 22.62 72.11 -32.76
N TRP A 87 23.90 72.48 -32.90
CA TRP A 87 25.01 71.55 -33.06
C TRP A 87 25.54 71.11 -31.70
N ILE A 88 25.73 69.82 -31.48
CA ILE A 88 26.41 69.27 -30.31
C ILE A 88 27.90 69.21 -30.63
N ARG A 89 28.72 69.88 -29.81
CA ARG A 89 30.19 69.92 -29.96
C ARG A 89 30.93 69.68 -28.66
N GLU A 90 30.33 70.05 -27.54
CA GLU A 90 30.88 69.84 -26.20
C GLU A 90 29.87 69.16 -25.27
N ILE A 91 30.41 68.39 -24.34
CA ILE A 91 29.66 67.64 -23.33
C ILE A 91 30.31 67.93 -21.98
N GLY A 92 29.49 68.26 -20.97
CA GLY A 92 29.94 68.49 -19.60
C GLY A 92 29.16 67.62 -18.62
N LEU A 93 29.84 67.01 -17.65
CA LEU A 93 29.22 66.29 -16.53
C LEU A 93 29.23 67.16 -15.28
N TYR A 94 28.11 67.20 -14.57
CA TYR A 94 27.92 68.06 -13.40
C TYR A 94 27.44 67.29 -12.19
N ASP A 95 27.92 67.70 -11.01
CA ASP A 95 27.42 67.18 -9.73
C ASP A 95 26.10 67.86 -9.31
N ALA A 96 25.52 67.41 -8.19
CA ALA A 96 24.31 68.00 -7.61
C ALA A 96 24.46 69.47 -7.18
N SER A 97 25.70 69.95 -6.99
CA SER A 97 26.01 71.32 -6.57
C SER A 97 26.27 72.25 -7.78
N GLY A 98 26.21 71.73 -9.01
CA GLY A 98 26.46 72.48 -10.23
C GLY A 98 27.94 72.64 -10.59
N ASN A 99 28.85 71.90 -9.96
CA ASN A 99 30.27 71.89 -10.32
C ASN A 99 30.50 71.07 -11.59
N LEU A 100 31.25 71.61 -12.55
CA LEU A 100 31.68 70.87 -13.74
C LEU A 100 32.75 69.85 -13.35
N ILE A 101 32.42 68.56 -13.45
CA ILE A 101 33.27 67.43 -13.06
C ILE A 101 34.17 66.99 -14.22
N ALA A 102 33.61 66.91 -15.42
CA ALA A 102 34.33 66.46 -16.59
C ALA A 102 33.82 67.18 -17.84
N VAL A 103 34.70 67.34 -18.81
CA VAL A 103 34.41 68.00 -20.07
C VAL A 103 34.97 67.16 -21.22
N ALA A 104 34.21 67.09 -22.32
CA ALA A 104 34.60 66.38 -23.53
C ALA A 104 34.23 67.19 -24.76
N ASN A 105 35.01 67.02 -25.82
CA ASN A 105 34.62 67.40 -27.16
C ASN A 105 34.08 66.19 -27.92
N CYS A 106 33.19 66.43 -28.89
CA CYS A 106 32.61 65.38 -29.71
C CYS A 106 32.54 65.80 -31.19
N PRO A 107 32.40 64.84 -32.12
CA PRO A 107 32.17 65.16 -33.52
C PRO A 107 30.95 66.06 -33.68
N GLU A 108 31.07 67.10 -34.49
CA GLU A 108 29.99 68.06 -34.73
C GLU A 108 28.75 67.32 -35.24
N THR A 109 27.71 67.27 -34.42
CA THR A 109 26.49 66.53 -34.72
C THR A 109 25.28 67.44 -34.59
N TYR A 110 24.54 67.64 -35.68
CA TYR A 110 23.32 68.44 -35.65
C TYR A 110 22.14 67.62 -35.12
N LYS A 111 21.49 68.15 -34.08
CA LYS A 111 20.28 67.56 -33.50
C LYS A 111 19.06 68.36 -33.98
N PRO A 112 18.29 67.87 -34.97
CA PRO A 112 17.10 68.57 -35.44
C PRO A 112 15.98 68.55 -34.39
N GLN A 113 15.14 69.58 -34.44
CA GLN A 113 13.87 69.65 -33.67
C GLN A 113 12.68 69.24 -34.56
N LEU A 114 11.60 68.77 -33.94
CA LEU A 114 10.42 68.31 -34.68
C LEU A 114 9.84 69.36 -35.64
N GLN A 115 9.92 70.66 -35.30
CA GLN A 115 9.44 71.76 -36.16
C GLN A 115 10.22 71.89 -37.47
N GLU A 116 11.42 71.31 -37.58
CA GLU A 116 12.23 71.28 -38.81
C GLU A 116 11.88 70.09 -39.72
N GLY A 117 10.81 69.35 -39.39
CA GLY A 117 10.31 68.21 -40.17
C GLY A 117 11.03 66.88 -39.91
N SER A 118 11.94 66.82 -38.93
CA SER A 118 12.66 65.60 -38.54
C SER A 118 12.87 65.54 -37.02
N GLY A 119 11.86 65.08 -36.27
CA GLY A 119 12.02 64.75 -34.86
C GLY A 119 12.89 63.50 -34.68
N ARG A 120 14.09 63.66 -34.11
CA ARG A 120 14.99 62.54 -33.81
C ARG A 120 15.18 62.45 -32.30
N VAL A 121 15.12 61.26 -31.73
CA VAL A 121 15.63 60.99 -30.38
C VAL A 121 17.11 60.64 -30.51
N GLN A 122 17.97 61.30 -29.74
CA GLN A 122 19.43 61.08 -29.82
C GLN A 122 20.02 60.82 -28.44
N THR A 123 20.69 59.69 -28.29
CA THR A 123 21.44 59.36 -27.08
C THR A 123 22.86 59.90 -27.20
N VAL A 124 23.26 60.73 -26.24
CA VAL A 124 24.64 61.20 -26.09
C VAL A 124 25.30 60.37 -24.99
N ARG A 125 26.46 59.81 -25.31
CA ARG A 125 27.27 58.98 -24.41
C ARG A 125 28.63 59.63 -24.22
N MET A 126 29.02 59.85 -22.98
CA MET A 126 30.37 60.28 -22.59
C MET A 126 31.04 59.16 -21.80
N ILE A 127 32.22 58.75 -22.26
CA ILE A 127 33.07 57.77 -21.56
C ILE A 127 34.19 58.55 -20.89
N LEU A 128 34.29 58.42 -19.57
CA LEU A 128 35.29 59.10 -18.76
C LEU A 128 36.13 58.09 -17.98
N ILE A 129 37.45 58.23 -18.04
CA ILE A 129 38.38 57.44 -17.23
C ILE A 129 38.53 58.13 -15.87
N VAL A 130 38.33 57.39 -14.78
CA VAL A 130 38.50 57.87 -13.40
C VAL A 130 39.50 56.98 -12.66
N SER A 131 40.12 57.52 -11.61
CA SER A 131 41.06 56.77 -10.76
C SER A 131 40.37 55.75 -9.84
N SER A 132 39.10 55.98 -9.50
CA SER A 132 38.26 55.06 -8.74
C SER A 132 36.80 55.25 -9.14
N THR A 133 36.13 54.15 -9.51
CA THR A 133 34.70 54.14 -9.84
C THR A 133 33.81 54.00 -8.59
N ASP A 134 34.35 53.52 -7.46
CA ASP A 134 33.66 53.44 -6.17
C ASP A 134 33.26 54.82 -5.63
N ALA A 135 34.03 55.85 -5.99
CA ALA A 135 33.81 57.24 -5.60
C ALA A 135 32.66 57.92 -6.39
N VAL A 136 31.97 57.22 -7.30
CA VAL A 136 30.90 57.76 -8.15
C VAL A 136 29.57 57.09 -7.81
N THR A 137 28.52 57.87 -7.55
CA THR A 137 27.17 57.30 -7.36
C THR A 137 26.59 56.91 -8.72
N LEU A 138 26.39 55.61 -8.94
CA LEU A 138 25.75 55.10 -10.15
C LEU A 138 24.25 55.42 -10.16
N LYS A 139 23.72 55.84 -11.31
CA LYS A 139 22.31 56.20 -11.48
C LYS A 139 21.75 55.49 -12.69
N ILE A 140 20.62 54.83 -12.54
CA ILE A 140 19.84 54.31 -13.68
C ILE A 140 18.43 54.88 -13.53
N ASP A 141 17.98 55.68 -14.49
CA ASP A 141 16.61 56.17 -14.57
C ASP A 141 15.81 55.28 -15.55
N PRO A 142 14.99 54.35 -15.07
CA PRO A 142 14.31 53.38 -15.93
C PRO A 142 13.15 53.98 -16.74
N SER A 143 12.80 55.27 -16.57
CA SER A 143 11.62 55.87 -17.20
C SER A 143 11.77 56.17 -18.71
N VAL A 144 13.01 56.31 -19.22
CA VAL A 144 13.28 56.66 -20.64
C VAL A 144 14.45 55.85 -21.26
N VAL A 145 14.95 54.82 -20.56
CA VAL A 145 16.07 54.03 -21.09
C VAL A 145 15.54 52.91 -21.97
N LEU A 146 15.79 53.02 -23.27
CA LEU A 146 15.66 51.91 -24.21
C LEU A 146 16.61 50.80 -23.78
N ALA A 147 16.07 49.69 -23.26
CA ALA A 147 16.87 48.52 -22.92
C ALA A 147 17.54 47.98 -24.20
N THR A 148 18.86 47.77 -24.13
CA THR A 148 19.55 47.07 -25.22
C THR A 148 19.04 45.63 -25.28
N ARG A 149 19.02 45.03 -26.48
CA ARG A 149 18.66 43.61 -26.65
C ARG A 149 19.47 42.71 -25.71
N ALA A 150 20.77 42.97 -25.59
CA ALA A 150 21.67 42.22 -24.71
C ALA A 150 21.24 42.27 -23.23
N TYR A 151 20.75 43.41 -22.75
CA TYR A 151 20.21 43.54 -21.39
C TYR A 151 18.94 42.70 -21.20
N ALA A 152 18.01 42.76 -22.15
CA ALA A 152 16.76 41.99 -22.11
C ALA A 152 17.01 40.48 -22.18
N ASP A 153 17.92 40.03 -23.06
CA ASP A 153 18.31 38.63 -23.19
C ASP A 153 19.00 38.12 -21.91
N GLY A 154 19.88 38.95 -21.31
CA GLY A 154 20.53 38.65 -20.03
C GLY A 154 19.52 38.45 -18.89
N LYS A 155 18.56 39.37 -18.74
CA LYS A 155 17.50 39.23 -17.73
C LYS A 155 16.58 38.04 -17.97
N THR A 156 16.31 37.70 -19.23
CA THR A 156 15.55 36.50 -19.57
C THR A 156 16.31 35.23 -19.18
N ALA A 157 17.62 35.19 -19.44
CA ALA A 157 18.48 34.07 -19.05
C ALA A 157 18.58 33.92 -17.52
N GLU A 158 18.74 35.02 -16.78
CA GLU A 158 18.72 35.03 -15.30
C GLU A 158 17.40 34.46 -14.76
N GLY A 159 16.26 34.91 -15.29
CA GLY A 159 14.94 34.42 -14.87
C GLY A 159 14.73 32.93 -15.18
N LYS A 160 15.20 32.46 -16.34
CA LYS A 160 15.15 31.04 -16.69
C LYS A 160 16.00 30.20 -15.74
N ALA A 161 17.23 30.63 -15.45
CA ALA A 161 18.13 29.91 -14.55
C ALA A 161 17.56 29.80 -13.13
N TYR A 162 16.97 30.87 -12.61
CA TYR A 162 16.25 30.85 -11.33
C TYR A 162 15.09 29.84 -11.34
N THR A 163 14.26 29.89 -12.37
CA THR A 163 13.08 29.00 -12.50
C THR A 163 13.48 27.52 -12.60
N ASP A 164 14.51 27.22 -13.39
CA ASP A 164 15.06 25.86 -13.56
C ASP A 164 15.64 25.35 -12.24
N ALA A 165 16.36 26.19 -11.48
CA ALA A 165 16.89 25.84 -10.17
C ALA A 165 15.76 25.51 -9.17
N GLN A 166 14.72 26.33 -9.11
CA GLN A 166 13.59 26.10 -8.18
C GLN A 166 12.79 24.85 -8.53
N THR A 167 12.51 24.63 -9.82
CA THR A 167 11.78 23.43 -10.28
C THR A 167 12.63 22.15 -10.14
N GLY A 168 13.95 22.24 -10.27
CA GLY A 168 14.87 21.16 -9.97
C GLY A 168 14.83 20.74 -8.50
N SER A 169 14.95 21.70 -7.59
CA SER A 169 14.90 21.47 -6.14
C SER A 169 13.56 20.87 -5.70
N ALA A 170 12.44 21.42 -6.17
CA ALA A 170 11.10 20.90 -5.84
C ALA A 170 10.90 19.44 -6.30
N LYS A 171 11.40 19.08 -7.48
CA LYS A 171 11.33 17.69 -7.97
C LYS A 171 12.14 16.73 -7.09
N ILE A 172 13.32 17.16 -6.65
CA ILE A 172 14.19 16.34 -5.78
C ILE A 172 13.55 16.14 -4.41
N GLU A 173 12.99 17.19 -3.81
CA GLU A 173 12.33 17.12 -2.50
C GLU A 173 11.09 16.23 -2.52
N VAL A 174 10.22 16.39 -3.52
CA VAL A 174 9.03 15.54 -3.69
C VAL A 174 9.43 14.09 -3.89
N LYS A 175 10.44 13.84 -4.74
CA LYS A 175 10.95 12.48 -4.97
C LYS A 175 11.50 11.86 -3.68
N ALA A 176 12.33 12.59 -2.95
CA ALA A 176 12.90 12.12 -1.70
C ALA A 176 11.81 11.81 -0.66
N TYR A 177 10.77 12.66 -0.56
CA TYR A 177 9.63 12.41 0.30
C TYR A 177 8.88 11.13 -0.08
N THR A 178 8.55 10.94 -1.36
CA THR A 178 7.83 9.75 -1.83
C THR A 178 8.66 8.49 -1.66
N ASP A 179 9.96 8.55 -1.97
CA ASP A 179 10.87 7.42 -1.82
C ASP A 179 10.98 7.02 -0.34
N ASN A 180 11.13 8.00 0.57
CA ASN A 180 11.20 7.74 2.02
C ASN A 180 9.90 7.12 2.56
N MET A 181 8.74 7.61 2.13
CA MET A 181 7.45 7.04 2.52
C MET A 181 7.29 5.61 2.01
N LEU A 182 7.72 5.33 0.76
CA LEU A 182 7.69 3.99 0.20
C LEU A 182 8.67 3.05 0.91
N THR A 183 9.89 3.50 1.20
CA THR A 183 10.87 2.72 1.96
C THR A 183 10.36 2.38 3.35
N ALA A 184 9.75 3.33 4.07
CA ALA A 184 9.15 3.08 5.37
C ALA A 184 7.99 2.08 5.28
N HIS A 185 7.16 2.19 4.23
CA HIS A 185 6.08 1.26 3.97
C HIS A 185 6.57 -0.17 3.70
N LEU A 186 7.63 -0.32 2.88
CA LEU A 186 8.24 -1.62 2.56
C LEU A 186 8.99 -2.24 3.75
N ALA A 187 9.55 -1.42 4.64
CA ALA A 187 10.24 -1.88 5.84
C ALA A 187 9.28 -2.29 6.98
N ALA A 188 8.04 -1.80 6.95
CA ALA A 188 7.05 -2.15 7.97
C ALA A 188 6.69 -3.64 7.86
N ALA A 189 6.72 -4.35 8.99
CA ALA A 189 6.34 -5.76 9.05
C ALA A 189 4.86 -6.01 8.69
N ASN A 190 3.99 -5.03 8.97
CA ASN A 190 2.59 -5.02 8.56
C ASN A 190 2.12 -3.58 8.28
N PRO A 191 2.33 -3.05 7.06
CA PRO A 191 1.92 -1.68 6.73
C PRO A 191 0.39 -1.53 6.57
N HIS A 192 -0.35 -2.63 6.61
CA HIS A 192 -1.81 -2.64 6.46
C HIS A 192 -2.49 -3.49 7.55
N PRO A 193 -2.45 -3.05 8.81
CA PRO A 193 -2.98 -3.82 9.95
C PRO A 193 -4.50 -4.06 9.89
N GLN A 194 -5.24 -3.29 9.08
CA GLN A 194 -6.66 -3.52 8.86
C GLN A 194 -6.98 -4.79 8.06
N TYR A 195 -6.00 -5.37 7.36
CA TYR A 195 -6.19 -6.61 6.63
C TYR A 195 -5.56 -7.77 7.41
N ALA A 196 -6.32 -8.85 7.58
CA ALA A 196 -5.77 -10.08 8.14
C ALA A 196 -4.64 -10.60 7.23
N VAL A 197 -3.47 -10.85 7.79
CA VAL A 197 -2.36 -11.47 7.05
C VAL A 197 -2.70 -12.93 6.73
N SER A 198 -2.17 -13.46 5.63
CA SER A 198 -2.41 -14.86 5.21
C SER A 198 -2.09 -15.88 6.30
N ALA A 199 -1.14 -15.59 7.19
CA ALA A 199 -0.82 -16.39 8.36
C ALA A 199 -1.94 -16.38 9.42
N ASP A 200 -2.60 -15.24 9.64
CA ASP A 200 -3.75 -15.12 10.55
C ASP A 200 -4.99 -15.78 9.96
N VAL A 201 -5.20 -15.68 8.65
CA VAL A 201 -6.26 -16.42 7.93
C VAL A 201 -6.00 -17.92 8.00
N ALA A 202 -4.74 -18.36 7.88
CA ALA A 202 -4.37 -19.76 8.05
C ALA A 202 -4.55 -20.22 9.50
N ALA A 203 -4.22 -19.39 10.50
CA ALA A 203 -4.40 -19.70 11.92
C ALA A 203 -5.88 -19.73 12.34
N THR A 204 -6.72 -18.82 11.84
CA THR A 204 -8.18 -18.86 12.06
C THR A 204 -8.87 -20.00 11.29
N MET A 205 -8.30 -20.45 10.17
CA MET A 205 -8.72 -21.68 9.48
C MET A 205 -8.19 -22.96 10.14
N LYS A 206 -7.28 -22.86 11.12
CA LYS A 206 -6.65 -24.01 11.82
C LYS A 206 -7.42 -24.47 13.06
N ALA A 207 -8.75 -24.36 13.01
CA ALA A 207 -9.64 -25.21 13.81
C ALA A 207 -10.34 -26.27 12.92
N LYS A 208 -9.75 -26.58 11.75
CA LYS A 208 -10.15 -27.73 10.94
C LYS A 208 -9.42 -28.96 11.47
N LEU A 209 -10.18 -29.98 11.86
CA LEU A 209 -9.67 -31.32 12.14
C LEU A 209 -8.77 -31.73 10.96
N ASP A 210 -7.50 -32.02 11.23
CA ASP A 210 -6.60 -32.43 10.16
C ASP A 210 -7.12 -33.77 9.64
N VAL A 211 -7.21 -33.92 8.32
CA VAL A 211 -7.70 -35.15 7.69
C VAL A 211 -6.83 -36.35 8.10
N ALA A 212 -5.57 -36.13 8.46
CA ALA A 212 -4.68 -37.13 9.02
C ALA A 212 -5.15 -37.68 10.39
N GLU A 213 -5.90 -36.91 11.18
CA GLU A 213 -6.32 -37.26 12.54
C GLU A 213 -7.50 -38.24 12.57
N VAL A 214 -8.20 -38.44 11.44
CA VAL A 214 -9.37 -39.34 11.35
C VAL A 214 -9.11 -40.63 10.58
N VAL A 215 -7.88 -40.83 10.09
CA VAL A 215 -7.52 -42.04 9.36
C VAL A 215 -7.62 -43.26 10.28
N GLY A 216 -8.30 -44.30 9.82
CA GLY A 216 -8.51 -45.53 10.58
C GLY A 216 -9.70 -45.50 11.56
N ILE A 217 -10.43 -44.38 11.69
CA ILE A 217 -11.63 -44.30 12.53
C ILE A 217 -12.86 -44.65 11.68
N PRO A 218 -13.66 -45.68 12.05
CA PRO A 218 -14.92 -45.97 11.36
C PRO A 218 -15.96 -44.88 11.65
N LEU A 219 -16.52 -44.28 10.59
CA LEU A 219 -17.57 -43.27 10.65
C LEU A 219 -18.85 -43.74 9.96
N PRO A 220 -20.04 -43.46 10.53
CA PRO A 220 -21.30 -43.77 9.88
C PRO A 220 -21.54 -42.87 8.66
N TRP A 221 -21.96 -43.47 7.55
CA TRP A 221 -22.24 -42.81 6.28
C TRP A 221 -23.62 -43.20 5.74
N PRO A 222 -24.48 -42.20 5.40
CA PRO A 222 -25.90 -42.45 5.11
C PRO A 222 -26.16 -43.05 3.72
N LEU A 223 -25.20 -42.99 2.80
CA LEU A 223 -25.39 -43.45 1.41
C LEU A 223 -24.73 -44.79 1.16
N ALA A 224 -25.28 -45.55 0.21
CA ALA A 224 -24.75 -46.85 -0.21
C ALA A 224 -23.33 -46.78 -0.79
N VAL A 225 -22.92 -45.64 -1.36
CA VAL A 225 -21.60 -45.46 -1.97
C VAL A 225 -20.72 -44.60 -1.07
N ALA A 226 -19.52 -45.09 -0.75
CA ALA A 226 -18.55 -44.32 0.02
C ALA A 226 -18.01 -43.15 -0.83
N PRO A 227 -17.82 -41.95 -0.25
CA PRO A 227 -17.27 -40.83 -0.99
C PRO A 227 -15.79 -41.10 -1.36
N GLY A 228 -15.29 -40.38 -2.37
CA GLY A 228 -13.91 -40.53 -2.83
C GLY A 228 -12.86 -40.41 -1.71
N GLY A 229 -11.92 -41.35 -1.67
CA GLY A 229 -10.89 -41.43 -0.63
C GLY A 229 -11.34 -42.06 0.69
N TRP A 230 -12.51 -42.71 0.71
CA TRP A 230 -13.00 -43.50 1.83
C TRP A 230 -13.22 -44.95 1.41
N LEU A 231 -13.00 -45.87 2.34
CA LEU A 231 -13.24 -47.30 2.17
C LEU A 231 -14.33 -47.76 3.15
N LYS A 232 -15.14 -48.75 2.78
CA LYS A 232 -16.15 -49.33 3.67
C LYS A 232 -15.52 -50.35 4.60
N CYS A 233 -15.98 -50.40 5.85
CA CYS A 233 -15.71 -51.49 6.79
C CYS A 233 -16.62 -52.69 6.47
N ASN A 234 -16.36 -53.36 5.36
CA ASN A 234 -17.10 -54.53 4.87
C ASN A 234 -16.21 -55.77 4.73
N GLY A 235 -15.12 -55.86 5.50
CA GLY A 235 -14.17 -56.97 5.43
C GLY A 235 -13.16 -56.89 4.27
N GLN A 236 -13.14 -55.80 3.48
CA GLN A 236 -12.24 -55.70 2.32
C GLN A 236 -10.78 -55.53 2.72
N ALA A 237 -9.89 -56.08 1.89
CA ALA A 237 -8.46 -55.79 1.95
C ALA A 237 -8.15 -54.41 1.34
N PHE A 238 -7.04 -53.80 1.74
CA PHE A 238 -6.54 -52.54 1.19
C PHE A 238 -5.02 -52.58 0.94
N ASP A 239 -4.55 -51.72 0.05
CA ASP A 239 -3.13 -51.60 -0.25
C ASP A 239 -2.40 -50.77 0.82
N LYS A 240 -1.52 -51.44 1.57
CA LYS A 240 -0.74 -50.82 2.65
C LYS A 240 0.31 -49.84 2.15
N SER A 241 0.78 -49.99 0.92
CA SER A 241 1.74 -49.07 0.31
C SER A 241 1.06 -47.77 -0.13
N LEU A 242 -0.17 -47.87 -0.61
CA LEU A 242 -0.99 -46.73 -1.00
C LEU A 242 -1.55 -45.98 0.22
N TYR A 243 -1.86 -46.71 1.31
CA TYR A 243 -2.49 -46.16 2.52
C TYR A 243 -1.68 -46.47 3.79
N PRO A 244 -0.48 -45.87 3.96
CA PRO A 244 0.44 -46.22 5.05
C PRO A 244 -0.09 -45.85 6.44
N LYS A 245 -0.82 -44.74 6.58
CA LYS A 245 -1.44 -44.35 7.86
C LYS A 245 -2.55 -45.31 8.26
N LEU A 246 -3.37 -45.73 7.29
CA LEU A 246 -4.39 -46.75 7.52
C LEU A 246 -3.75 -48.10 7.90
N ALA A 247 -2.59 -48.43 7.32
CA ALA A 247 -1.83 -49.62 7.67
C ALA A 247 -1.26 -49.60 9.10
N THR A 248 -1.03 -48.42 9.69
CA THR A 248 -0.70 -48.29 11.12
C THR A 248 -1.90 -48.67 12.00
N ALA A 249 -3.11 -48.25 11.62
CA ALA A 249 -4.34 -48.56 12.37
C ALA A 249 -4.81 -50.01 12.15
N TYR A 250 -4.66 -50.55 10.95
CA TYR A 250 -5.02 -51.92 10.59
C TYR A 250 -3.82 -52.67 9.98
N PRO A 251 -2.89 -53.18 10.81
CA PRO A 251 -1.66 -53.83 10.34
C PRO A 251 -1.86 -55.07 9.46
N SER A 252 -3.02 -55.72 9.59
CA SER A 252 -3.42 -56.87 8.76
C SER A 252 -3.61 -56.51 7.28
N GLY A 253 -3.82 -55.24 6.94
CA GLY A 253 -4.22 -54.82 5.59
C GLY A 253 -5.67 -55.15 5.25
N VAL A 254 -6.50 -55.49 6.24
CA VAL A 254 -7.92 -55.85 6.08
C VAL A 254 -8.75 -55.04 7.05
N LEU A 255 -9.83 -54.44 6.56
CA LEU A 255 -10.79 -53.69 7.36
C LEU A 255 -11.76 -54.63 8.09
N PRO A 256 -12.28 -54.26 9.27
CA PRO A 256 -13.33 -55.03 9.92
C PRO A 256 -14.60 -55.06 9.05
N ASP A 257 -15.41 -56.10 9.19
CA ASP A 257 -16.77 -56.14 8.65
C ASP A 257 -17.75 -55.69 9.73
N LEU A 258 -18.27 -54.47 9.59
CA LEU A 258 -19.16 -53.83 10.57
C LEU A 258 -20.61 -53.80 10.11
N ARG A 259 -20.95 -54.54 9.04
CA ARG A 259 -22.33 -54.59 8.54
C ARG A 259 -23.22 -55.34 9.53
N GLY A 260 -24.19 -54.64 10.11
CA GLY A 260 -25.11 -55.21 11.10
C GLY A 260 -24.54 -55.30 12.52
N GLU A 261 -23.32 -54.82 12.74
CA GLU A 261 -22.65 -54.89 14.05
C GLU A 261 -22.85 -53.61 14.86
N PHE A 262 -22.94 -53.76 16.19
CA PHE A 262 -22.87 -52.64 17.13
C PHE A 262 -21.44 -52.49 17.65
N ILE A 263 -20.90 -51.28 17.61
CA ILE A 263 -19.58 -50.98 18.20
C ILE A 263 -19.74 -50.84 19.72
N ARG A 264 -18.90 -51.56 20.48
CA ARG A 264 -18.84 -51.50 21.95
C ARG A 264 -17.45 -51.02 22.40
N GLY A 265 -17.40 -50.30 23.52
CA GLY A 265 -16.14 -49.95 24.18
C GLY A 265 -15.36 -51.18 24.64
N TRP A 266 -14.04 -51.15 24.48
CA TRP A 266 -13.14 -52.18 25.01
C TRP A 266 -13.02 -52.05 26.54
N ASP A 267 -12.94 -53.18 27.25
CA ASP A 267 -12.91 -53.19 28.71
C ASP A 267 -11.65 -52.55 29.30
N ASP A 268 -10.50 -52.74 28.62
CA ASP A 268 -9.19 -52.20 29.01
C ASP A 268 -8.85 -52.38 30.51
N GLY A 269 -9.23 -53.53 31.09
CA GLY A 269 -8.94 -53.88 32.47
C GLY A 269 -9.91 -53.33 33.52
N ARG A 270 -11.02 -52.69 33.11
CA ARG A 270 -12.06 -52.19 34.02
C ARG A 270 -12.83 -53.30 34.72
N GLY A 271 -12.91 -54.50 34.14
CA GLY A 271 -13.53 -55.66 34.74
C GLY A 271 -15.04 -55.82 34.46
N VAL A 272 -15.61 -55.04 33.54
CA VAL A 272 -17.04 -55.07 33.16
C VAL A 272 -17.31 -56.01 31.99
N ASP A 273 -16.41 -56.07 31.00
CA ASP A 273 -16.47 -56.97 29.84
C ASP A 273 -15.11 -57.69 29.67
N SER A 274 -14.65 -58.31 30.77
CA SER A 274 -13.36 -58.99 30.89
C SER A 274 -13.18 -60.12 29.86
N GLY A 275 -11.95 -60.27 29.35
CA GLY A 275 -11.58 -61.36 28.43
C GLY A 275 -11.86 -61.08 26.95
N ARG A 276 -12.31 -59.87 26.60
CA ARG A 276 -12.53 -59.43 25.21
C ARG A 276 -11.28 -58.77 24.62
N ALA A 277 -10.95 -59.14 23.38
CA ALA A 277 -9.88 -58.51 22.61
C ALA A 277 -10.43 -57.40 21.69
N LEU A 278 -9.60 -56.41 21.34
CA LEU A 278 -9.94 -55.42 20.32
C LEU A 278 -10.31 -56.11 19.01
N LEU A 279 -11.37 -55.63 18.36
CA LEU A 279 -11.93 -56.17 17.11
C LEU A 279 -12.49 -57.60 17.20
N SER A 280 -12.64 -58.20 18.40
CA SER A 280 -13.26 -59.52 18.52
C SER A 280 -14.79 -59.46 18.35
N ALA A 281 -15.36 -60.36 17.55
CA ALA A 281 -16.81 -60.48 17.42
C ALA A 281 -17.45 -61.05 18.69
N GLN A 282 -18.67 -60.60 18.99
CA GLN A 282 -19.50 -61.19 20.04
C GLN A 282 -20.82 -61.62 19.42
N ARG A 283 -21.23 -62.87 19.65
CA ARG A 283 -22.57 -63.33 19.27
C ARG A 283 -23.62 -62.65 20.15
N ALA A 284 -24.84 -62.53 19.63
CA ALA A 284 -25.97 -62.05 20.42
C ALA A 284 -26.17 -62.89 21.68
N THR A 285 -26.54 -62.25 22.79
CA THR A 285 -27.01 -62.95 23.98
C THR A 285 -28.40 -63.50 23.70
N LEU A 286 -28.52 -64.82 23.77
CA LEU A 286 -29.79 -65.50 23.59
C LEU A 286 -30.53 -65.52 24.93
N LEU A 287 -31.72 -64.95 24.97
CA LEU A 287 -32.62 -65.05 26.13
C LEU A 287 -33.40 -66.36 26.02
N ARG A 288 -33.18 -67.28 26.97
CA ARG A 288 -34.04 -68.44 27.17
C ARG A 288 -35.27 -67.98 27.94
N THR A 289 -36.46 -68.18 27.39
CA THR A 289 -37.73 -68.03 28.11
C THR A 289 -38.37 -69.39 28.31
N ALA A 290 -39.17 -69.55 29.35
CA ALA A 290 -39.89 -70.80 29.67
C ALA A 290 -40.86 -71.28 28.56
N MET A 291 -41.01 -70.50 27.49
CA MET A 291 -41.95 -70.71 26.40
C MET A 291 -41.39 -71.57 25.24
N ILE A 292 -40.09 -71.94 25.28
CA ILE A 292 -39.45 -72.81 24.27
C ILE A 292 -39.36 -74.28 24.73
N ASP A 293 -39.62 -74.58 26.01
CA ASP A 293 -39.56 -75.96 26.54
C ASP A 293 -40.82 -76.79 26.24
N TYR A 294 -41.82 -76.26 25.51
CA TYR A 294 -43.05 -76.99 25.17
C TYR A 294 -42.95 -77.71 23.81
N ALA A 295 -42.46 -78.95 23.84
CA ALA A 295 -42.88 -79.99 22.90
C ALA A 295 -43.80 -80.97 23.66
N GLY A 296 -44.91 -80.46 24.19
CA GLY A 296 -45.96 -81.28 24.77
C GLY A 296 -47.12 -81.38 23.81
N THR A 297 -47.44 -82.59 23.34
CA THR A 297 -48.77 -82.89 22.78
C THR A 297 -49.80 -82.76 23.91
N ASP A 298 -50.79 -81.90 23.69
CA ASP A 298 -51.98 -81.76 24.54
C ASP A 298 -52.75 -83.10 24.58
N LEU A 299 -53.43 -83.38 25.69
CA LEU A 299 -54.28 -84.57 25.85
C LEU A 299 -55.47 -84.59 24.87
N ASP A 300 -55.81 -83.44 24.28
CA ASP A 300 -56.93 -83.27 23.35
C ASP A 300 -56.52 -83.17 21.86
N ASP A 301 -55.30 -83.59 21.50
CA ASP A 301 -54.79 -83.62 20.11
C ASP A 301 -54.76 -82.24 19.40
N SER A 302 -55.00 -81.15 20.14
CA SER A 302 -54.95 -79.78 19.65
C SER A 302 -53.62 -79.11 19.99
N SER A 303 -52.78 -78.91 18.97
CA SER A 303 -51.53 -78.16 19.12
C SER A 303 -51.79 -76.71 19.50
N VAL A 304 -51.39 -76.29 20.70
CA VAL A 304 -51.42 -74.88 21.13
C VAL A 304 -50.07 -74.23 20.85
N LEU A 305 -50.07 -73.06 20.20
CA LEU A 305 -48.86 -72.28 19.99
C LEU A 305 -48.48 -71.53 21.27
N ASN A 306 -47.59 -72.10 22.08
CA ASN A 306 -46.95 -71.40 23.20
C ASN A 306 -45.69 -70.67 22.69
N GLY A 307 -45.66 -69.33 22.81
CA GLY A 307 -44.51 -68.53 22.39
C GLY A 307 -44.62 -67.05 22.75
N LEU A 308 -43.49 -66.37 22.90
CA LEU A 308 -43.46 -64.91 22.95
C LEU A 308 -43.84 -64.40 21.56
N ALA A 309 -44.97 -63.69 21.46
CA ALA A 309 -45.33 -63.00 20.24
C ALA A 309 -44.31 -61.86 19.99
N TYR A 310 -43.70 -61.86 18.81
CA TYR A 310 -42.86 -60.78 18.31
C TYR A 310 -43.38 -60.33 16.96
N ALA A 311 -43.35 -59.03 16.69
CA ALA A 311 -43.81 -58.46 15.42
C ALA A 311 -42.74 -58.62 14.33
N GLU A 312 -41.46 -58.56 14.71
CA GLU A 312 -40.31 -58.61 13.79
C GLU A 312 -39.10 -59.27 14.49
N ALA A 313 -38.84 -60.55 14.20
CA ALA A 313 -37.57 -61.17 14.60
C ALA A 313 -36.56 -61.06 13.45
N ASP A 314 -35.35 -60.57 13.76
CA ASP A 314 -34.21 -60.61 12.83
C ASP A 314 -33.82 -62.07 12.48
N GLY A 315 -34.21 -63.02 13.33
CA GLY A 315 -34.15 -64.45 13.07
C GLY A 315 -34.82 -65.24 14.19
N SER A 316 -35.51 -66.32 13.83
CA SER A 316 -36.07 -67.27 14.79
C SER A 316 -35.42 -68.64 14.58
N THR A 317 -34.75 -69.17 15.61
CA THR A 317 -34.18 -70.52 15.54
C THR A 317 -34.99 -71.42 16.46
N LYS A 318 -35.71 -72.39 15.88
CA LYS A 318 -36.59 -73.34 16.59
C LYS A 318 -35.82 -74.41 17.39
N SER A 319 -34.50 -74.49 17.22
CA SER A 319 -33.63 -75.47 17.89
C SER A 319 -32.31 -74.82 18.27
N ILE A 320 -32.31 -74.04 19.35
CA ILE A 320 -31.08 -73.53 19.94
C ILE A 320 -30.71 -74.45 21.10
N TYR A 321 -29.73 -75.32 20.87
CA TYR A 321 -28.97 -75.97 21.92
C TYR A 321 -27.71 -75.12 22.14
N PRO A 322 -27.65 -74.26 23.17
CA PRO A 322 -26.41 -73.55 23.46
C PRO A 322 -25.30 -74.58 23.68
N ALA A 323 -24.13 -74.33 23.10
CA ALA A 323 -22.97 -75.23 23.16
C ALA A 323 -22.37 -75.35 24.58
N SER A 324 -22.93 -74.62 25.55
CA SER A 324 -22.46 -74.54 26.94
C SER A 324 -23.64 -74.72 27.88
N ALA A 325 -23.35 -75.22 29.08
CA ALA A 325 -24.35 -75.43 30.12
C ALA A 325 -25.05 -74.12 30.49
N ILE A 326 -26.34 -74.22 30.77
CA ILE A 326 -27.20 -73.08 31.09
C ILE A 326 -27.41 -73.08 32.60
N TYR A 327 -27.28 -71.91 33.22
CA TYR A 327 -27.41 -71.77 34.65
C TYR A 327 -28.51 -70.77 35.02
N ALA A 328 -29.26 -71.06 36.07
CA ALA A 328 -30.13 -70.10 36.72
C ALA A 328 -29.31 -69.02 37.46
N PRO A 329 -29.90 -67.85 37.81
CA PRO A 329 -29.21 -66.79 38.56
C PRO A 329 -28.65 -67.24 39.92
N ASN A 330 -29.18 -68.33 40.48
CA ASN A 330 -28.69 -68.96 41.70
C ASN A 330 -27.57 -70.00 41.45
N GLY A 331 -27.08 -70.14 40.22
CA GLY A 331 -26.02 -71.06 39.84
C GLY A 331 -26.45 -72.50 39.52
N ASN A 332 -27.75 -72.80 39.51
CA ASN A 332 -28.22 -74.16 39.20
C ASN A 332 -28.12 -74.46 37.70
N ASN A 333 -27.54 -75.60 37.33
CA ASN A 333 -27.49 -76.06 35.93
C ASN A 333 -28.88 -76.53 35.48
N LEU A 334 -29.42 -75.90 34.44
CA LEU A 334 -30.73 -76.15 33.85
C LEU A 334 -30.68 -76.97 32.55
N SER A 335 -29.49 -77.44 32.15
CA SER A 335 -29.29 -78.06 30.83
C SER A 335 -30.07 -79.37 30.65
N ASN A 336 -30.44 -80.04 31.74
CA ASN A 336 -31.10 -81.35 31.75
C ASN A 336 -32.38 -81.39 32.61
N THR A 337 -32.89 -80.24 33.04
CA THR A 337 -34.07 -80.18 33.93
C THR A 337 -35.32 -80.02 33.07
N ALA A 338 -36.15 -81.08 32.97
CA ALA A 338 -37.50 -80.94 32.45
C ALA A 338 -38.30 -80.11 33.47
N ALA A 339 -38.62 -78.86 33.15
CA ALA A 339 -39.45 -78.02 34.00
C ALA A 339 -40.88 -78.57 33.98
N ALA A 340 -41.27 -79.32 35.00
CA ALA A 340 -42.66 -79.68 35.24
C ALA A 340 -43.31 -78.50 35.96
N ASP A 341 -44.16 -77.74 35.27
CA ASP A 341 -45.00 -76.71 35.89
C ASP A 341 -46.46 -77.15 35.88
N ASN A 342 -47.10 -76.98 37.04
CA ASN A 342 -48.43 -77.44 37.37
C ASN A 342 -49.51 -76.65 36.61
N ALA A 343 -50.31 -77.37 35.82
CA ALA A 343 -51.73 -77.13 35.53
C ALA A 343 -52.22 -75.66 35.56
N VAL A 344 -51.77 -74.84 34.61
CA VAL A 344 -52.50 -73.62 34.24
C VAL A 344 -53.52 -73.99 33.17
N VAL A 345 -54.80 -74.08 33.55
CA VAL A 345 -55.92 -74.09 32.59
C VAL A 345 -56.35 -72.64 32.38
N GLY A 346 -56.05 -72.10 31.20
CA GLY A 346 -56.51 -70.79 30.78
C GLY A 346 -56.79 -70.79 29.29
N THR A 347 -57.94 -70.28 28.88
CA THR A 347 -58.26 -70.03 27.48
C THR A 347 -57.47 -68.80 27.03
N SER A 348 -56.53 -68.96 26.10
CA SER A 348 -55.87 -67.81 25.47
C SER A 348 -56.92 -67.04 24.67
N SER A 349 -57.23 -65.80 25.11
CA SER A 349 -58.18 -64.94 24.42
C SER A 349 -57.44 -63.86 23.62
N PHE A 350 -57.89 -63.59 22.40
CA PHE A 350 -57.45 -62.44 21.61
C PHE A 350 -58.00 -61.10 22.16
N ALA A 351 -58.61 -61.08 23.35
CA ALA A 351 -59.22 -59.88 23.93
C ALA A 351 -58.23 -58.72 24.06
N ALA A 352 -56.95 -58.99 24.31
CA ALA A 352 -55.90 -57.97 24.37
C ALA A 352 -55.63 -57.26 23.03
N PHE A 353 -56.14 -57.80 21.91
CA PHE A 353 -56.01 -57.22 20.57
C PHE A 353 -57.36 -56.71 20.01
N GLN A 354 -58.44 -56.75 20.80
CA GLN A 354 -59.75 -56.22 20.38
C GLN A 354 -59.75 -54.69 20.37
N THR A 355 -60.48 -54.13 19.41
CA THR A 355 -60.65 -52.68 19.26
C THR A 355 -61.28 -52.10 20.52
N GLY A 356 -60.60 -51.16 21.20
CA GLY A 356 -61.09 -50.52 22.43
C GLY A 356 -60.50 -51.06 23.75
N VAL A 357 -59.62 -52.05 23.71
CA VAL A 357 -58.88 -52.56 24.88
C VAL A 357 -57.46 -52.00 24.89
N THR A 358 -56.89 -51.73 26.08
CA THR A 358 -55.50 -51.29 26.22
C THR A 358 -54.56 -52.36 25.65
N PRO A 359 -53.73 -52.04 24.64
CA PRO A 359 -52.84 -53.01 24.01
C PRO A 359 -51.84 -53.62 25.00
N PRO A 360 -51.38 -54.86 24.78
CA PRO A 360 -50.31 -55.44 25.58
C PRO A 360 -49.02 -54.63 25.46
N ASN A 361 -48.25 -54.58 26.54
CA ASN A 361 -46.95 -53.93 26.57
C ASN A 361 -45.93 -54.79 25.82
N TRP A 362 -45.25 -54.18 24.84
CA TRP A 362 -44.19 -54.83 24.07
C TRP A 362 -42.83 -54.58 24.73
N ILE A 363 -42.01 -55.63 24.87
CA ILE A 363 -40.61 -55.51 25.31
C ILE A 363 -39.73 -55.55 24.06
N SER A 364 -39.14 -54.41 23.69
CA SER A 364 -38.10 -54.38 22.65
C SER A 364 -36.76 -54.80 23.25
N VAL A 365 -36.27 -55.97 22.84
CA VAL A 365 -34.93 -56.46 23.25
C VAL A 365 -33.80 -55.99 22.33
N ARG A 366 -34.14 -55.31 21.23
CA ARG A 366 -33.19 -54.62 20.35
C ARG A 366 -33.08 -53.14 20.70
N PRO A 367 -31.89 -52.53 20.66
CA PRO A 367 -31.77 -51.08 20.48
C PRO A 367 -32.45 -50.71 19.16
N ARG A 368 -33.31 -49.69 19.14
CA ARG A 368 -33.79 -49.13 17.86
C ARG A 368 -32.57 -48.58 17.11
N SER A 369 -32.37 -48.95 15.85
CA SER A 369 -31.22 -48.52 15.06
C SER A 369 -31.63 -48.07 13.65
N VAL A 370 -30.77 -47.26 13.03
CA VAL A 370 -30.83 -46.92 11.61
C VAL A 370 -29.52 -47.42 10.99
N ALA A 371 -29.60 -48.13 9.87
CA ALA A 371 -28.43 -48.70 9.23
C ALA A 371 -27.62 -47.63 8.49
N PHE A 372 -26.33 -47.55 8.79
CA PHE A 372 -25.35 -46.71 8.09
C PHE A 372 -24.23 -47.60 7.55
N ASN A 373 -23.57 -47.17 6.47
CA ASN A 373 -22.27 -47.74 6.13
C ASN A 373 -21.23 -47.23 7.12
N TYR A 374 -20.41 -48.11 7.68
CA TYR A 374 -19.19 -47.67 8.35
C TYR A 374 -18.10 -47.48 7.31
N ILE A 375 -17.51 -46.29 7.23
CA ILE A 375 -16.42 -45.95 6.32
C ILE A 375 -15.20 -45.44 7.09
N VAL A 376 -13.99 -45.71 6.58
CA VAL A 376 -12.72 -45.19 7.09
C VAL A 376 -12.05 -44.34 6.02
N ARG A 377 -11.37 -43.26 6.42
CA ARG A 377 -10.58 -42.47 5.47
C ARG A 377 -9.34 -43.26 5.05
N ALA A 378 -9.04 -43.26 3.75
CA ALA A 378 -7.91 -44.01 3.20
C ALA A 378 -6.61 -43.18 3.11
N ALA A 379 -6.73 -41.85 2.94
CA ALA A 379 -5.63 -40.93 2.59
C ALA A 379 -4.59 -40.68 3.70
#